data_AF-A0A1F4UUT0-F1
#
_entry.id   AF-A0A1F4UUT0-F1
#
_cell.length_a   1.000
_cell.length_b   1.000
_cell.length_c   1.000
_cell.angle_alpha   90.00
_cell.angle_beta   90.00
_cell.angle_gamma   90.00
#
_symmetry.space_group_name_H-M   'P 1'
#
loop_
_entity.id
_entity.type
_entity.pdbx_description
1 polymer ?
#
loop_
_entity_poly.entity_id
_entity_poly.type
_entity_poly.pdbx_seq_one_letter_code
_entity_poly.pdbx_strand_id
1 'polypeptide(L)'
;MWHLPGGYVLAGEEQDEFLRRLILKELGLEHSLAIALRFGGFVHNNPHEERGHLIHMPWVVEFPEGMLPESEKARFFRIYQLPDNTIRHHLTIVSRYLASK
;
A
#
# COMPACT_ATOMS: atom_id res chain seq x y z
N MET A 1 -3.65 15.17 1.75
CA MET A 1 -3.82 14.15 2.81
C MET A 1 -2.93 12.98 2.47
N TRP A 2 -2.30 12.34 3.45
CA TRP A 2 -1.49 11.15 3.20
C TRP A 2 -2.34 9.89 3.10
N HIS A 3 -1.89 8.94 2.31
CA HIS A 3 -2.53 7.64 2.14
C HIS A 3 -1.47 6.57 1.89
N LEU A 4 -1.85 5.31 2.08
CA LEU A 4 -1.05 4.19 1.57
C LEU A 4 -1.18 4.15 0.04
N PRO A 5 -0.11 3.76 -0.68
CA PRO A 5 -0.20 3.53 -2.11
C PRO A 5 -1.27 2.47 -2.40
N GLY A 6 -2.10 2.73 -3.41
CA GLY A 6 -3.19 1.83 -3.77
C GLY A 6 -3.82 2.19 -5.11
N GLY A 7 -4.58 1.26 -5.67
CA GLY A 7 -5.24 1.45 -6.95
C GLY A 7 -6.21 0.31 -7.23
N TYR A 8 -6.99 0.47 -8.30
CA TYR A 8 -7.85 -0.59 -8.80
C TYR A 8 -7.01 -1.63 -9.55
N VAL A 9 -7.32 -2.90 -9.30
CA VAL A 9 -6.91 -4.00 -10.15
C VAL A 9 -7.72 -3.91 -11.45
N LEU A 10 -7.04 -3.92 -12.58
CA LEU A 10 -7.69 -3.83 -13.88
C LEU A 10 -8.21 -5.22 -14.33
N ALA A 11 -9.19 -5.22 -15.23
CA ALA A 11 -9.73 -6.48 -15.75
C ALA A 11 -8.64 -7.26 -16.49
N GLY A 12 -8.40 -8.51 -16.07
CA GLY A 12 -7.37 -9.38 -16.63
C GLY A 12 -5.94 -9.05 -16.19
N GLU A 13 -5.76 -8.10 -15.26
CA GLU A 13 -4.45 -7.76 -14.71
C GLU A 13 -4.04 -8.79 -13.66
N GLU A 14 -2.88 -9.39 -13.87
CA GLU A 14 -2.29 -10.29 -12.88
C GLU A 14 -1.73 -9.50 -11.71
N GLN A 15 -1.61 -10.14 -10.56
CA GLN A 15 -1.20 -9.48 -9.32
C GLN A 15 0.17 -8.79 -9.44
N ASP A 16 1.14 -9.43 -10.09
CA ASP A 16 2.48 -8.87 -10.30
C ASP A 16 2.46 -7.66 -11.24
N GLU A 17 1.59 -7.66 -12.25
CA GLU A 17 1.41 -6.54 -13.17
C GLU A 17 0.81 -5.33 -12.45
N PHE A 18 -0.23 -5.58 -11.63
CA PHE A 18 -0.82 -4.56 -10.76
C PHE A 18 0.23 -3.91 -9.86
N LEU A 19 1.08 -4.70 -9.20
CA LEU A 19 2.09 -4.20 -8.27
C LEU A 19 3.20 -3.44 -8.97
N ARG A 20 3.69 -3.93 -10.12
CA ARG A 20 4.64 -3.21 -10.97
C ARG A 20 4.12 -1.83 -11.34
N ARG A 21 2.88 -1.78 -11.84
CA ARG A 21 2.22 -0.54 -12.22
C ARG A 21 2.02 0.38 -11.02
N LEU A 22 1.60 -0.15 -9.88
CA LEU A 22 1.35 0.62 -8.67
C LEU A 22 2.63 1.26 -8.11
N ILE A 23 3.70 0.47 -7.97
CA ILE A 23 4.99 0.92 -7.43
C ILE A 23 5.57 2.04 -8.30
N LEU A 24 5.57 1.88 -9.62
CA LEU A 24 6.05 2.91 -10.53
C LEU A 24 5.16 4.17 -10.49
N LYS A 25 3.83 3.98 -10.52
CA LYS A 25 2.88 5.10 -10.59
C LYS A 25 2.89 5.95 -9.32
N GLU A 26 2.67 5.30 -8.17
CA GLU A 26 2.43 5.96 -6.88
C GLU A 26 3.73 6.25 -6.12
N LEU A 27 4.74 5.38 -6.25
CA LEU A 27 6.01 5.54 -5.55
C LEU A 27 7.12 6.08 -6.44
N GLY A 28 6.97 6.03 -7.77
CA GLY A 28 8.05 6.46 -8.68
C GLY A 28 9.28 5.57 -8.58
N LEU A 29 9.12 4.32 -8.14
CA LEU A 29 10.22 3.38 -7.92
C LEU A 29 10.21 2.30 -9.01
N GLU A 30 11.40 1.80 -9.33
CA GLU A 30 11.55 0.60 -10.13
C GLU A 30 11.08 -0.62 -9.31
N HIS A 31 10.26 -1.48 -9.91
CA HIS A 31 9.68 -2.63 -9.20
C HIS A 31 10.74 -3.66 -8.77
N SER A 32 11.85 -3.76 -9.50
CA SER A 32 12.99 -4.64 -9.18
C SER A 32 13.63 -4.35 -7.82
N LEU A 33 13.29 -3.22 -7.18
CA LEU A 33 13.74 -2.86 -5.84
C LEU A 33 12.97 -3.58 -4.72
N ALA A 34 11.81 -4.18 -5.01
CA ALA A 34 11.06 -4.96 -4.03
C ALA A 34 11.53 -6.43 -4.03
N ILE A 35 11.77 -7.00 -2.85
CA ILE A 35 12.28 -8.39 -2.69
C ILE A 35 11.22 -9.39 -2.25
N ALA A 36 10.15 -8.94 -1.57
CA ALA A 36 9.07 -9.82 -1.19
C ALA A 36 7.73 -9.09 -1.17
N LEU A 37 6.70 -9.85 -1.55
CA LEU A 37 5.31 -9.44 -1.53
C LEU A 37 4.55 -10.43 -0.67
N ARG A 38 3.92 -9.93 0.39
CA ARG A 38 3.11 -10.77 1.27
C ARG A 38 1.72 -10.18 1.37
N PHE A 39 0.71 -11.04 1.23
CA PHE A 39 -0.64 -10.66 1.56
C PHE A 39 -0.69 -10.22 3.03
N GLY A 40 -1.32 -9.08 3.31
CA GLY A 40 -1.40 -8.51 4.65
C GLY A 40 -2.19 -9.35 5.66
N GLY A 41 -2.79 -10.46 5.22
CA GLY A 41 -3.50 -11.41 6.07
C GLY A 41 -4.97 -11.06 6.30
N PHE A 42 -5.49 -10.01 5.66
CA PHE A 42 -6.90 -9.63 5.78
C PHE A 42 -7.41 -8.87 4.56
N VAL A 43 -8.73 -8.86 4.41
CA VAL A 43 -9.44 -7.98 3.46
C VAL A 43 -10.14 -6.87 4.26
N HIS A 44 -10.12 -5.66 3.74
CA HIS A 44 -10.88 -4.54 4.30
C HIS A 44 -12.06 -4.20 3.39
N ASN A 45 -13.26 -4.59 3.84
CA ASN A 45 -14.52 -4.27 3.19
C ASN A 45 -14.95 -2.85 3.59
N ASN A 46 -15.02 -1.94 2.62
CA ASN A 46 -15.44 -0.55 2.81
C ASN A 46 -16.67 -0.23 1.94
N PRO A 47 -17.89 -0.57 2.39
CA PRO A 47 -19.12 -0.32 1.64
C PRO A 47 -19.56 1.15 1.64
N HIS A 48 -18.92 2.01 2.44
CA HIS A 48 -19.29 3.41 2.64
C HIS A 48 -18.31 4.40 1.98
N GLU A 49 -17.49 3.93 1.04
CA GLU A 49 -16.60 4.81 0.30
C GLU A 49 -17.40 5.64 -0.72
N GLU A 50 -17.05 6.92 -0.85
CA GLU A 50 -17.76 7.91 -1.69
C GLU A 50 -17.87 7.50 -3.17
N ARG A 51 -16.85 6.82 -3.69
CA ARG A 51 -16.71 6.32 -5.06
C ARG A 51 -17.43 4.98 -5.27
N GLY A 52 -18.01 4.40 -4.23
CA GLY A 52 -18.75 3.14 -4.29
C GLY A 52 -18.23 2.09 -3.30
N HIS A 53 -18.82 0.90 -3.35
CA HIS A 53 -18.42 -0.20 -2.48
C HIS A 53 -17.05 -0.73 -2.89
N LEU A 54 -16.03 -0.49 -2.05
CA LEU A 54 -14.65 -0.94 -2.29
C LEU A 54 -14.24 -2.08 -1.37
N ILE A 55 -13.54 -3.06 -1.94
CA ILE A 55 -12.87 -4.13 -1.21
C ILE A 55 -11.37 -3.90 -1.36
N HIS A 56 -10.69 -3.65 -0.25
CA HIS A 56 -9.24 -3.43 -0.24
C HIS A 56 -8.51 -4.71 0.18
N MET A 57 -7.49 -5.07 -0.60
CA MET A 57 -6.56 -6.17 -0.30
C MET A 57 -5.18 -5.60 -0.01
N PRO A 58 -4.80 -5.42 1.27
CA PRO A 58 -3.51 -4.86 1.63
C PRO A 58 -2.37 -5.85 1.37
N TRP A 59 -1.24 -5.32 0.90
CA TRP A 59 -0.01 -6.06 0.66
C TRP A 59 1.13 -5.40 1.42
N VAL A 60 2.05 -6.23 1.91
CA VAL A 60 3.33 -5.79 2.46
C VAL A 60 4.37 -5.97 1.37
N VAL A 61 5.09 -4.89 1.08
CA VAL A 61 6.23 -4.89 0.18
C VAL A 61 7.49 -4.74 1.02
N GLU A 62 8.39 -5.70 0.91
CA GLU A 62 9.69 -5.66 1.58
C GLU A 62 10.75 -5.18 0.60
N PHE A 63 11.58 -4.25 1.04
CA PHE A 63 12.77 -3.77 0.32
C PHE A 63 14.03 -4.39 0.94
N PRO A 64 15.14 -4.51 0.17
CA PRO A 64 16.41 -4.97 0.70
C PRO A 64 16.82 -4.21 1.96
N GLU A 65 17.42 -4.91 2.92
CA GLU A 65 17.94 -4.30 4.13
C GLU A 65 18.98 -3.21 3.79
N GLY A 66 18.89 -2.07 4.48
CA GLY A 66 19.75 -0.92 4.20
C GLY A 66 19.37 -0.12 2.95
N MET A 67 18.35 -0.55 2.19
CA MET A 67 17.87 0.16 1.01
C MET A 67 16.51 0.81 1.28
N LEU A 68 16.54 2.06 1.69
CA LEU A 68 15.37 2.93 1.63
C LEU A 68 15.44 3.72 0.32
N PRO A 69 14.65 3.37 -0.70
CA PRO A 69 14.73 4.06 -1.97
C PRO A 69 14.27 5.51 -1.82
N GLU A 70 14.98 6.42 -2.46
CA GLU A 70 14.52 7.80 -2.57
C GLU A 70 13.37 7.88 -3.58
N SER A 71 12.37 8.70 -3.26
CA SER A 71 11.21 8.89 -4.12
C SER A 71 10.81 10.36 -4.13
N GLU A 72 10.55 10.90 -5.31
CA GLU A 72 9.96 12.24 -5.45
C GLU A 72 8.45 12.23 -5.23
N LYS A 73 7.80 11.06 -5.33
CA LYS A 73 6.33 10.90 -5.25
C LYS A 73 5.83 10.43 -3.90
N ALA A 74 6.69 9.81 -3.10
CA ALA A 74 6.33 9.18 -1.84
C ALA A 74 7.34 9.51 -0.72
N ARG A 75 6.94 9.19 0.51
CA ARG A 75 7.78 9.33 1.71
C ARG A 75 7.65 8.08 2.56
N PHE A 76 8.75 7.67 3.16
CA PHE A 76 8.79 6.58 4.12
C PHE A 76 8.61 7.12 5.53
N PHE A 77 7.73 6.49 6.29
CA PHE A 77 7.46 6.81 7.68
C PHE A 77 7.67 5.57 8.53
N ARG A 78 8.10 5.75 9.79
CA ARG A 78 7.99 4.65 10.76
C ARG A 78 6.52 4.36 10.98
N ILE A 79 6.16 3.09 11.13
CA ILE A 79 4.76 2.66 11.22
C ILE A 79 3.99 3.29 12.40
N TYR A 80 4.70 3.70 13.46
CA TYR A 80 4.15 4.39 14.62
C TYR A 80 4.26 5.92 14.56
N GLN A 81 4.77 6.47 13.45
CA GLN A 81 5.00 7.90 13.22
C GLN A 81 4.41 8.34 11.89
N LEU A 82 3.15 7.97 11.66
CA LEU A 82 2.40 8.39 10.48
C LEU A 82 1.96 9.87 10.63
N PRO A 83 1.90 10.64 9.53
CA PRO A 83 1.41 12.02 9.58
C PRO A 83 -0.04 12.12 10.08
N ASP A 84 -0.34 13.17 10.86
CA ASP A 84 -1.69 13.40 11.43
C ASP A 84 -2.79 13.54 10.36
N ASN A 85 -2.44 14.08 9.19
CA ASN A 85 -3.36 14.23 8.06
C ASN A 85 -3.42 13.00 7.13
N THR A 86 -3.17 11.80 7.66
CA THR A 86 -3.38 10.52 6.96
C THR A 86 -4.86 10.16 6.95
N ILE A 87 -5.36 9.68 5.80
CA ILE A 87 -6.77 9.30 5.63
C ILE A 87 -7.15 8.19 6.61
N ARG A 88 -8.27 8.38 7.33
CA ARG A 88 -8.69 7.53 8.45
C ARG A 88 -8.79 6.03 8.12
N HIS A 89 -9.36 5.65 6.98
CA HIS A 89 -9.49 4.23 6.65
C HIS A 89 -8.15 3.56 6.34
N HIS A 90 -7.14 4.32 5.89
CA HIS A 90 -5.77 3.82 5.76
C HIS A 90 -5.12 3.58 7.13
N LEU A 91 -5.39 4.44 8.12
CA LEU A 91 -4.95 4.20 9.50
C LEU A 91 -5.55 2.89 10.04
N THR A 92 -6.83 2.61 9.77
CA THR A 92 -7.48 1.35 10.13
C THR A 92 -6.76 0.14 9.53
N ILE A 93 -6.33 0.22 8.26
CA ILE A 93 -5.56 -0.84 7.59
C ILE A 93 -4.24 -1.08 8.34
N VAL A 94 -3.51 -0.02 8.67
CA VAL A 94 -2.24 -0.14 9.42
C VAL A 94 -2.46 -0.75 10.80
N SER A 95 -3.46 -0.29 11.55
CA SER A 95 -3.78 -0.84 12.88
C SER A 95 -4.15 -2.32 12.83
N ARG A 96 -4.93 -2.75 11.82
CA ARG A 96 -5.27 -4.18 11.63
C ARG A 96 -4.06 -5.02 11.28
N TYR A 97 -3.18 -4.50 10.43
CA TYR A 97 -1.93 -5.19 10.11
C TYR A 97 -1.07 -5.39 11.36
N LEU A 98 -0.89 -4.33 12.17
CA LEU A 98 -0.14 -4.42 13.43
C LEU A 98 -0.74 -5.41 14.42
N ALA A 99 -2.06 -5.49 14.52
CA ALA A 99 -2.76 -6.45 15.40
C ALA A 99 -2.68 -7.90 14.92
N SER A 100 -2.23 -8.15 13.67
CA SER A 100 -2.09 -9.49 13.09
C SER A 100 -0.68 -10.08 13.20
N LYS A 101 0.25 -9.34 13.81
CA LYS A 101 1.64 -9.74 14.06
C LYS A 101 1.84 -10.10 15.52
#